data_AF-A0A016UV09-F1
#
_entry.id   AF-A0A016UV09-F1
#
_cell.length_a   1.000
_cell.length_b   1.000
_cell.length_c   1.000
_cell.angle_alpha   90.00
_cell.angle_beta   90.00
_cell.angle_gamma   90.00
#
_symmetry.space_group_name_H-M   'P 1'
#
loop_
_entity.id
_entity.type
_entity.pdbx_description
1 polymer ?
#
loop_
_entity_poly.entity_id
_entity_poly.type
_entity_poly.pdbx_seq_one_letter_code
_entity_poly.pdbx_strand_id
1 'polypeptide(L)'
;MGSQCNLTTNLHERQTAIYSPSRKDTQIPLASYGNNVTIYSMVRKSLGPLGRGVHNLECVLSADQKTDDTMSVDKVFWFLEMAPEMFESPHSIGFQYFEFCLDNEIFKRIMRTSFDLVILDEMFSTAQGSIALRLRQKFGSKIATFTTTDLSSAFSMHRGISRNPVISPNYYTKGYDMQSFDVGDFWGRLKTMRDVIAEQYIINIAANRWLMKAGELLNTTSSYRELFETSYGTFMDFPSRYAYPASYCSSIIHVGEHCQEPNELPPDLRKFVEDPNSKGTIYIAFGSIVNWRVSPPEVIAIFLNVLNSLTSYRIIFSYGGPEVKDIKPHVKILAWAPQNDILAHNKTILFFTHGGLKSVKEGVCTNTAMLFLPFFADQPRNALFARELGIAGVIYKKNITVEELSYKINAVLTNPSYGLRTHKLRRQYLDHVVDPLDYGSRWALRFIKLNDHHKVYYKNRGRLLSWISFLYLDAFAGLSLLFIIIS
;
A
#
# COMPACT_ATOMS: atom_id res chain seq x y z
N MET A 1 19.84 55.42 -34.04
CA MET A 1 18.95 54.24 -34.14
C MET A 1 19.72 53.04 -33.63
N GLY A 2 19.16 52.28 -32.70
CA GLY A 2 19.75 51.02 -32.21
C GLY A 2 20.16 51.05 -30.74
N SER A 3 19.18 51.09 -29.85
CA SER A 3 19.32 50.88 -28.40
C SER A 3 19.85 49.48 -28.08
N GLN A 4 20.92 49.40 -27.30
CA GLN A 4 21.42 48.19 -26.66
C GLN A 4 20.40 47.67 -25.64
N CYS A 5 20.05 46.39 -25.74
CA CYS A 5 19.13 45.70 -24.86
C CYS A 5 19.92 44.87 -23.83
N ASN A 6 19.66 45.13 -22.54
CA ASN A 6 20.17 44.39 -21.40
C ASN A 6 19.65 42.95 -21.38
N LEU A 7 20.54 41.97 -21.21
CA LEU A 7 20.20 40.60 -20.83
C LEU A 7 20.39 40.43 -19.32
N THR A 8 19.30 40.60 -18.58
CA THR A 8 19.14 40.09 -17.22
C THR A 8 18.08 39.00 -17.21
N THR A 9 18.25 38.06 -16.27
CA THR A 9 17.36 36.96 -15.88
C THR A 9 17.27 35.74 -16.79
N ASN A 10 17.94 34.67 -16.39
CA ASN A 10 17.44 33.31 -16.57
C ASN A 10 17.57 32.57 -15.23
N LEU A 11 16.54 32.74 -14.39
CA LEU A 11 16.27 31.95 -13.19
C LEU A 11 14.97 31.17 -13.48
N HIS A 12 15.05 30.12 -14.29
CA HIS A 12 13.98 29.12 -14.41
C HIS A 12 14.45 27.83 -15.09
N GLU A 13 15.52 27.23 -14.58
CA GLU A 13 15.86 25.82 -14.86
C GLU A 13 16.39 25.18 -13.59
N ARG A 14 15.47 24.77 -12.69
CA ARG A 14 15.76 23.89 -11.54
C ARG A 14 14.45 23.49 -10.87
N GLN A 15 13.66 22.62 -11.50
CA GLN A 15 12.62 21.84 -10.79
C GLN A 15 12.06 20.61 -11.55
N THR A 16 12.82 20.03 -12.48
CA THR A 16 12.44 18.80 -13.21
C THR A 16 13.43 17.65 -12.99
N ALA A 17 13.92 17.50 -11.75
CA ALA A 17 14.71 16.34 -11.31
C ALA A 17 14.02 15.67 -10.11
N ILE A 18 12.81 15.15 -10.31
CA ILE A 18 12.19 14.19 -9.38
C ILE A 18 11.59 13.06 -10.22
N TYR A 19 12.50 12.30 -10.83
CA TYR A 19 12.38 10.89 -11.20
C TYR A 19 13.82 10.45 -11.49
N SER A 20 14.48 9.82 -10.51
CA SER A 20 15.78 9.18 -10.76
C SER A 20 15.56 8.08 -11.80
N PRO A 21 16.16 8.16 -12.99
CA PRO A 21 16.14 7.07 -13.95
C PRO A 21 17.28 6.11 -13.60
N SER A 22 17.03 5.20 -12.66
CA SER A 22 17.85 4.00 -12.49
C SER A 22 16.98 2.73 -12.42
N ARG A 23 16.06 2.58 -13.41
CA ARG A 23 15.49 1.28 -13.81
C ARG A 23 16.37 0.61 -14.88
N LYS A 24 17.68 0.50 -14.66
CA LYS A 24 18.48 -0.38 -15.52
C LYS A 24 18.21 -1.82 -15.07
N ASP A 25 17.49 -2.55 -15.91
CA ASP A 25 17.51 -4.03 -16.00
C ASP A 25 16.67 -4.88 -15.04
N THR A 26 15.51 -4.40 -14.57
CA THR A 26 14.45 -5.33 -14.10
C THR A 26 13.49 -5.63 -15.26
N GLN A 27 13.74 -6.73 -15.96
CA GLN A 27 12.80 -7.26 -16.95
C GLN A 27 11.55 -7.75 -16.20
N ILE A 28 10.39 -7.16 -16.47
CA ILE A 28 9.12 -7.60 -15.86
C ILE A 28 8.86 -9.04 -16.36
N PRO A 29 8.71 -10.05 -15.49
CA PRO A 29 8.74 -11.44 -15.96
C PRO A 29 7.66 -11.76 -17.00
N LEU A 30 6.46 -11.16 -16.90
CA LEU A 30 5.45 -11.20 -17.95
C LEU A 30 5.97 -10.72 -19.31
N ALA A 31 6.62 -9.56 -19.37
CA ALA A 31 7.23 -9.06 -20.60
C ALA A 31 8.41 -9.95 -21.05
N SER A 32 9.15 -10.54 -20.11
CA SER A 32 10.25 -11.47 -20.41
C SER A 32 9.79 -12.75 -21.12
N TYR A 33 8.59 -13.22 -20.82
CA TYR A 33 7.96 -14.35 -21.49
C TYR A 33 7.35 -13.99 -22.86
N GLY A 34 7.67 -12.81 -23.41
CA GLY A 34 7.22 -12.37 -24.73
C GLY A 34 5.81 -11.80 -24.77
N ASN A 35 5.19 -11.53 -23.61
CA ASN A 35 3.85 -10.94 -23.57
C ASN A 35 3.91 -9.43 -23.84
N ASN A 36 2.91 -8.93 -24.56
CA ASN A 36 2.69 -7.50 -24.72
C ASN A 36 2.02 -6.93 -23.46
N VAL A 37 2.78 -6.30 -22.58
CA VAL A 37 2.30 -5.79 -21.30
C VAL A 37 2.00 -4.30 -21.41
N THR A 38 0.78 -3.92 -21.04
CA THR A 38 0.35 -2.52 -20.97
C THR A 38 -0.09 -2.19 -19.55
N ILE A 39 0.42 -1.08 -18.99
CA ILE A 39 -0.09 -0.49 -17.76
C ILE A 39 -0.88 0.74 -18.13
N TYR A 40 -2.14 0.78 -17.74
CA TYR A 40 -2.99 1.95 -17.86
C TYR A 40 -3.12 2.63 -16.50
N SER A 41 -2.96 3.96 -16.44
CA SER A 41 -3.07 4.71 -15.19
C SER A 41 -3.78 6.05 -15.39
N MET A 42 -4.60 6.42 -14.41
CA MET A 42 -5.25 7.73 -14.31
C MET A 42 -4.57 8.50 -13.19
N VAL A 43 -3.74 9.49 -13.53
CA VAL A 43 -2.75 10.07 -12.60
C VAL A 43 -2.73 11.59 -12.67
N ARG A 44 -2.42 12.26 -11.54
CA ARG A 44 -2.15 13.71 -11.54
C ARG A 44 -0.75 14.05 -12.07
N LYS A 45 0.18 13.10 -12.02
CA LYS A 45 1.56 13.26 -12.50
C LYS A 45 1.98 11.99 -13.23
N SER A 46 2.59 12.17 -14.41
CA SER A 46 3.12 11.06 -15.20
C SER A 46 4.15 10.26 -14.39
N LEU A 47 4.06 8.92 -14.48
CA LEU A 47 4.98 7.99 -13.86
C LEU A 47 6.26 7.78 -14.71
N GLY A 48 6.23 8.20 -15.97
CA GLY A 48 7.32 8.01 -16.92
C GLY A 48 7.50 6.55 -17.38
N PRO A 49 8.63 6.20 -18.00
CA PRO A 49 8.87 4.85 -18.50
C PRO A 49 8.91 3.80 -17.38
N LEU A 50 8.19 2.69 -17.57
CA LEU A 50 8.06 1.62 -16.56
C LEU A 50 9.00 0.43 -16.80
N GLY A 51 10.00 0.57 -17.67
CA GLY A 51 10.97 -0.48 -17.97
C GLY A 51 10.79 -1.07 -19.36
N ARG A 52 11.70 -1.98 -19.75
CA ARG A 52 11.75 -2.54 -21.09
C ARG A 52 10.59 -3.50 -21.32
N GLY A 53 9.91 -3.37 -22.47
CA GLY A 53 8.83 -4.28 -22.88
C GLY A 53 7.48 -4.00 -22.21
N VAL A 54 7.31 -2.85 -21.54
CA VAL A 54 6.03 -2.43 -20.95
C VAL A 54 5.58 -1.10 -21.54
N HIS A 55 4.39 -1.10 -22.13
CA HIS A 55 3.74 0.10 -22.61
C HIS A 55 3.07 0.81 -21.44
N ASN A 56 3.56 2.01 -21.09
CA ASN A 56 2.89 2.86 -20.12
C ASN A 56 1.92 3.80 -20.84
N LEU A 57 0.64 3.70 -20.52
CA LEU A 57 -0.44 4.51 -21.09
C LEU A 57 -1.12 5.27 -19.96
N GLU A 58 -1.09 6.61 -20.04
CA GLU A 58 -1.52 7.45 -18.92
C GLU A 58 -2.55 8.47 -19.36
N CYS A 59 -3.67 8.55 -18.64
CA CYS A 59 -4.50 9.74 -18.63
C CYS A 59 -4.00 10.66 -17.51
N VAL A 60 -3.37 11.77 -17.89
CA VAL A 60 -2.82 12.74 -16.93
C VAL A 60 -3.83 13.86 -16.70
N LEU A 61 -4.28 14.03 -15.45
CA LEU A 61 -5.18 15.10 -15.04
C LEU A 61 -4.45 16.44 -15.00
N SER A 62 -5.08 17.51 -15.49
CA SER A 62 -4.50 18.87 -15.43
C SER A 62 -4.55 19.45 -14.01
N ALA A 63 -3.50 20.19 -13.62
CA ALA A 63 -3.36 20.77 -12.27
C ALA A 63 -4.48 21.75 -11.87
N ASP A 64 -5.12 22.41 -12.85
CA ASP A 64 -6.16 23.42 -12.61
C ASP A 64 -7.55 22.84 -12.36
N GLN A 65 -7.73 21.53 -12.56
CA GLN A 65 -9.01 20.88 -12.35
C GLN A 65 -9.13 20.42 -10.90
N LYS A 66 -9.84 21.23 -10.13
CA LYS A 66 -10.28 20.91 -8.76
C LYS A 66 -11.13 19.64 -8.80
N THR A 67 -10.54 18.50 -8.48
CA THR A 67 -11.30 17.44 -7.82
C THR A 67 -11.58 17.94 -6.41
N ASP A 68 -12.81 17.77 -5.92
CA ASP A 68 -13.22 18.13 -4.55
C ASP A 68 -12.47 17.24 -3.54
N ASP A 69 -11.19 17.52 -3.33
CA ASP A 69 -10.31 16.93 -2.32
C ASP A 69 -10.66 17.58 -0.95
N THR A 70 -11.95 17.51 -0.60
CA THR A 70 -12.55 18.18 0.57
C THR A 70 -12.12 17.54 1.90
N MET A 71 -11.51 16.37 1.84
CA MET A 71 -10.67 15.81 2.88
C MET A 71 -9.24 15.71 2.34
N SER A 72 -8.46 16.78 2.41
CA SER A 72 -7.02 16.68 2.14
C SER A 72 -6.48 15.53 3.00
N VAL A 73 -6.08 14.42 2.37
CA VAL A 73 -5.59 13.20 3.05
C VAL A 73 -4.55 13.58 4.11
N ASP A 74 -3.78 14.64 3.85
CA ASP A 74 -2.93 15.44 4.75
C ASP A 74 -3.47 15.67 6.18
N LYS A 75 -4.75 16.04 6.35
CA LYS A 75 -5.36 16.26 7.68
C LYS A 75 -5.58 14.94 8.42
N VAL A 76 -5.86 13.86 7.70
CA VAL A 76 -6.03 12.52 8.29
C VAL A 76 -4.72 12.02 8.89
N PHE A 77 -3.58 12.30 8.23
CA PHE A 77 -2.26 11.84 8.71
C PHE A 77 -1.95 12.30 10.13
N TRP A 78 -2.05 13.60 10.38
CA TRP A 78 -1.56 14.17 11.65
C TRP A 78 -2.66 14.29 12.71
N PHE A 79 -3.91 14.55 12.31
CA PHE A 79 -4.94 14.98 13.27
C PHE A 79 -6.03 13.94 13.51
N LEU A 80 -6.30 13.04 12.57
CA LEU A 80 -7.39 12.07 12.69
C LEU A 80 -6.88 10.64 12.82
N GLU A 81 -7.74 9.73 13.29
CA GLU A 81 -7.52 8.29 13.14
C GLU A 81 -8.45 7.79 12.06
N MET A 82 -8.01 6.77 11.32
CA MET A 82 -8.81 6.18 10.27
C MET A 82 -10.06 5.52 10.86
N ALA A 83 -11.18 5.69 10.18
CA ALA A 83 -12.44 5.02 10.46
C ALA A 83 -13.04 4.52 9.13
N PRO A 84 -13.89 3.48 9.14
CA PRO A 84 -14.45 2.89 7.93
C PRO A 84 -15.12 3.90 7.01
N GLU A 85 -15.78 4.92 7.57
CA GLU A 85 -16.53 5.95 6.83
C GLU A 85 -15.63 6.79 5.92
N MET A 86 -14.36 6.96 6.29
CA MET A 86 -13.38 7.70 5.50
C MET A 86 -12.98 6.95 4.22
N PHE A 87 -13.34 5.68 4.09
CA PHE A 87 -12.94 4.84 2.95
C PHE A 87 -13.84 4.99 1.73
N GLU A 88 -15.01 5.64 1.85
CA GLU A 88 -15.87 5.95 0.71
C GLU A 88 -15.25 7.01 -0.22
N SER A 89 -14.61 8.03 0.36
CA SER A 89 -14.08 9.18 -0.36
C SER A 89 -13.04 8.82 -1.44
N PRO A 90 -12.04 7.94 -1.18
CA PRO A 90 -11.13 7.46 -2.22
C PRO A 90 -11.83 6.85 -3.44
N HIS A 91 -12.96 6.15 -3.25
CA HIS A 91 -13.73 5.59 -4.36
C HIS A 91 -14.44 6.69 -5.17
N SER A 92 -14.97 7.72 -4.51
CA SER A 92 -15.53 8.91 -5.17
C SER A 92 -14.48 9.67 -5.98
N ILE A 93 -13.29 9.89 -5.42
CA ILE A 93 -12.16 10.53 -6.12
C ILE A 93 -11.75 9.70 -7.35
N GLY A 94 -11.64 8.38 -7.19
CA GLY A 94 -11.35 7.48 -8.30
C GLY A 94 -12.40 7.53 -9.42
N PHE A 95 -13.68 7.72 -9.07
CA PHE A 95 -14.76 7.94 -10.04
C PHE A 95 -14.62 9.29 -10.77
N GLN A 96 -14.30 10.38 -10.06
CA GLN A 96 -14.07 11.70 -10.69
C GLN A 96 -12.91 11.66 -11.69
N TYR A 97 -11.82 10.95 -11.34
CA TYR A 97 -10.68 10.77 -12.25
C TYR A 97 -11.10 10.02 -13.51
N PHE A 98 -11.97 9.02 -13.33
CA PHE A 98 -12.51 8.25 -14.42
C PHE A 98 -13.41 9.09 -15.33
N GLU A 99 -14.33 9.88 -14.78
CA GLU A 99 -15.18 10.80 -15.55
C GLU A 99 -14.34 11.75 -16.41
N PHE A 100 -13.28 12.32 -15.83
CA PHE A 100 -12.35 13.17 -16.56
C PHE A 100 -11.69 12.43 -17.74
N CYS A 101 -11.31 11.17 -17.54
CA CYS A 101 -10.60 10.39 -18.55
C CYS A 101 -11.51 9.78 -19.63
N LEU A 102 -12.83 9.89 -19.54
CA LEU A 102 -13.76 9.28 -20.51
C LEU A 102 -13.52 9.75 -21.96
N ASP A 103 -13.25 11.05 -22.13
CA ASP A 103 -13.01 11.63 -23.45
C ASP A 103 -11.55 11.56 -23.90
N ASN A 104 -10.65 11.09 -23.04
CA ASN A 104 -9.24 10.97 -23.35
C ASN A 104 -8.98 9.92 -24.45
N GLU A 105 -8.17 10.26 -25.45
CA GLU A 105 -7.88 9.35 -26.58
C GLU A 105 -7.12 8.07 -26.16
N ILE A 106 -6.29 8.14 -25.12
CA ILE A 106 -5.63 6.96 -24.55
C ILE A 106 -6.67 6.04 -23.91
N PHE A 107 -7.62 6.60 -23.17
CA PHE A 107 -8.71 5.81 -22.60
C PHE A 107 -9.57 5.17 -23.69
N LYS A 108 -9.98 5.92 -24.71
CA LYS A 108 -10.72 5.39 -25.87
C LYS A 108 -9.94 4.28 -26.59
N ARG A 109 -8.61 4.40 -26.69
CA ARG A 109 -7.74 3.35 -27.21
C ARG A 109 -7.78 2.08 -26.35
N ILE A 110 -7.70 2.20 -25.02
CA ILE A 110 -7.87 1.06 -24.10
C ILE A 110 -9.20 0.36 -24.37
N MET A 111 -10.31 1.11 -24.46
CA MET A 111 -11.66 0.55 -24.68
C MET A 111 -11.88 -0.06 -26.07
N ARG A 112 -10.96 0.16 -27.02
CA ARG A 112 -10.95 -0.45 -28.36
C ARG A 112 -9.94 -1.59 -28.49
N THR A 113 -9.08 -1.79 -27.51
CA THR A 113 -8.04 -2.83 -27.54
C THR A 113 -8.53 -4.07 -26.81
N SER A 114 -8.35 -5.25 -27.43
CA SER A 114 -8.60 -6.54 -26.79
C SER A 114 -7.41 -6.94 -25.92
N PHE A 115 -7.66 -7.43 -24.71
CA PHE A 115 -6.64 -7.94 -23.80
C PHE A 115 -6.98 -9.37 -23.37
N ASP A 116 -6.01 -10.27 -23.39
CA ASP A 116 -6.23 -11.66 -22.95
C ASP A 116 -6.49 -11.76 -21.44
N LEU A 117 -5.87 -10.87 -20.67
CA LEU A 117 -6.00 -10.75 -19.21
C LEU A 117 -5.91 -9.28 -18.79
N VAL A 118 -6.87 -8.85 -17.98
CA VAL A 118 -6.87 -7.57 -17.28
C VAL A 118 -6.61 -7.84 -15.80
N ILE A 119 -5.57 -7.22 -15.26
CA ILE A 119 -5.24 -7.25 -13.84
C ILE A 119 -5.52 -5.85 -13.29
N LEU A 120 -6.33 -5.77 -12.24
CA LEU A 120 -6.67 -4.51 -11.58
C LEU A 120 -6.43 -4.56 -10.08
N ASP A 121 -6.17 -3.41 -9.47
CA ASP A 121 -6.11 -3.31 -8.01
C ASP A 121 -7.53 -3.43 -7.42
N GLU A 122 -7.70 -4.28 -6.39
CA GLU A 122 -9.00 -4.52 -5.78
C GLU A 122 -9.43 -3.42 -4.81
N MET A 123 -8.47 -2.78 -4.14
CA MET A 123 -8.73 -1.85 -3.04
C MET A 123 -9.47 -0.61 -3.53
N PHE A 124 -9.08 -0.09 -4.70
CA PHE A 124 -9.73 1.05 -5.34
C PHE A 124 -10.25 0.70 -6.74
N SER A 125 -10.94 -0.43 -6.83
CA SER A 125 -11.44 -1.01 -8.08
C SER A 125 -12.64 -0.27 -8.71
N THR A 126 -13.00 0.95 -8.25
CA THR A 126 -14.15 1.72 -8.74
C THR A 126 -14.20 1.80 -10.26
N ALA A 127 -13.24 2.49 -10.87
CA ALA A 127 -13.19 2.66 -12.32
C ALA A 127 -12.56 1.44 -13.00
N GLN A 128 -11.51 0.89 -12.40
CA GLN A 128 -10.76 -0.24 -12.95
C GLN A 128 -11.65 -1.49 -13.11
N GLY A 129 -12.55 -1.73 -12.16
CA GLY A 129 -13.48 -2.85 -12.16
C GLY A 129 -14.49 -2.73 -13.29
N SER A 130 -15.09 -1.56 -13.47
CA SER A 130 -16.05 -1.30 -14.56
C SER A 130 -15.39 -1.36 -15.94
N ILE A 131 -14.14 -0.87 -16.07
CA ILE A 131 -13.34 -1.03 -17.28
C ILE A 131 -13.09 -2.52 -17.57
N ALA A 132 -12.65 -3.29 -16.57
CA ALA A 132 -12.36 -4.71 -16.74
C ALA A 132 -13.61 -5.52 -17.12
N LEU A 133 -14.75 -5.26 -16.47
CA LEU A 133 -16.02 -5.89 -16.80
C LEU A 133 -16.50 -5.52 -18.21
N ARG A 134 -16.34 -4.26 -18.63
CA ARG A 134 -16.66 -3.84 -20.00
C ARG A 134 -15.76 -4.51 -21.04
N LEU A 135 -14.46 -4.61 -20.78
CA LEU A 135 -13.51 -5.31 -21.66
C LEU A 135 -13.79 -6.81 -21.74
N ARG A 136 -14.26 -7.41 -20.64
CA ARG A 136 -14.77 -8.79 -20.63
C ARG A 136 -16.01 -8.92 -21.48
N GLN A 137 -17.02 -8.07 -21.28
CA GLN A 137 -18.27 -8.10 -22.03
C GLN A 137 -18.03 -7.95 -23.54
N LYS A 138 -17.10 -7.06 -23.94
CA LYS A 138 -16.84 -6.74 -25.35
C LYS A 138 -15.93 -7.73 -26.06
N PHE A 139 -14.88 -8.22 -25.38
CA PHE A 139 -13.81 -9.00 -26.02
C PHE A 139 -13.59 -10.39 -25.40
N GLY A 140 -14.32 -10.75 -24.34
CA GLY A 140 -14.05 -11.99 -23.59
C GLY A 140 -12.78 -11.92 -22.74
N SER A 141 -12.27 -10.71 -22.47
CA SER A 141 -11.07 -10.48 -21.65
C SER A 141 -11.21 -11.14 -20.27
N LYS A 142 -10.17 -11.82 -19.81
CA LYS A 142 -10.17 -12.43 -18.48
C LYS A 142 -9.83 -11.40 -17.43
N ILE A 143 -10.32 -11.62 -16.22
CA ILE A 143 -10.11 -10.69 -15.11
C ILE A 143 -9.36 -11.42 -14.01
N ALA A 144 -8.31 -10.77 -13.49
CA ALA A 144 -7.70 -11.09 -12.22
C ALA A 144 -7.62 -9.81 -11.38
N THR A 145 -7.63 -9.98 -10.06
CA THR A 145 -7.47 -8.86 -9.12
C THR A 145 -6.07 -8.87 -8.50
N PHE A 146 -5.63 -7.72 -8.00
CA PHE A 146 -4.37 -7.54 -7.31
C PHE A 146 -4.66 -6.84 -5.99
N THR A 147 -4.09 -7.31 -4.89
CA THR A 147 -4.16 -6.63 -3.59
C THR A 147 -2.78 -6.19 -3.14
N THR A 148 -2.62 -4.89 -2.93
CA THR A 148 -1.40 -4.28 -2.38
C THR A 148 -1.37 -4.29 -0.86
N THR A 149 -2.46 -4.71 -0.21
CA THR A 149 -2.54 -4.89 1.24
C THR A 149 -3.06 -6.30 1.54
N ASP A 150 -3.24 -6.62 2.81
CA ASP A 150 -3.91 -7.86 3.19
C ASP A 150 -5.39 -7.85 2.74
N LEU A 151 -6.05 -9.01 2.74
CA LEU A 151 -7.43 -9.10 2.22
C LEU A 151 -8.45 -8.40 3.14
N SER A 152 -9.28 -7.53 2.57
CA SER A 152 -10.38 -6.86 3.28
C SER A 152 -11.49 -7.84 3.66
N SER A 153 -12.24 -7.58 4.72
CA SER A 153 -13.32 -8.50 5.14
C SER A 153 -14.43 -8.52 4.09
N ALA A 154 -14.77 -7.36 3.54
CA ALA A 154 -15.79 -7.22 2.52
C ALA A 154 -15.40 -7.91 1.21
N PHE A 155 -14.17 -7.67 0.70
CA PHE A 155 -13.72 -8.30 -0.54
C PHE A 155 -13.46 -9.80 -0.39
N SER A 156 -13.05 -10.26 0.80
CA SER A 156 -12.92 -11.70 1.08
C SER A 156 -14.26 -12.43 0.95
N MET A 157 -15.36 -11.81 1.40
CA MET A 157 -16.69 -12.40 1.34
C MET A 157 -17.16 -12.66 -0.10
N HIS A 158 -16.90 -11.74 -1.04
CA HIS A 158 -17.24 -11.96 -2.45
C HIS A 158 -16.53 -13.17 -3.07
N ARG A 159 -15.48 -13.67 -2.42
CA ARG A 159 -14.74 -14.88 -2.79
C ARG A 159 -15.12 -16.10 -1.94
N GLY A 160 -16.06 -15.94 -1.01
CA GLY A 160 -16.41 -16.95 0.00
C GLY A 160 -15.31 -17.21 1.03
N ILE A 161 -14.33 -16.32 1.16
CA ILE A 161 -13.24 -16.44 2.12
C ILE A 161 -13.66 -15.71 3.40
N SER A 162 -13.63 -16.41 4.55
CA SER A 162 -13.92 -15.78 5.84
C SER A 162 -12.65 -15.22 6.46
N ARG A 163 -12.67 -13.93 6.79
CA ARG A 163 -11.77 -13.33 7.77
C ARG A 163 -12.55 -13.20 9.07
N ASN A 164 -12.17 -13.98 10.08
CA ASN A 164 -12.85 -13.86 11.37
C ASN A 164 -12.44 -12.53 12.03
N PRO A 165 -13.35 -11.57 12.24
CA PRO A 165 -13.03 -10.26 12.81
C PRO A 165 -12.46 -10.34 14.22
N VAL A 166 -12.65 -11.45 14.93
CA VAL A 166 -12.27 -11.56 16.34
C VAL A 166 -10.82 -11.99 16.54
N ILE A 167 -10.19 -12.59 15.52
CA ILE A 167 -8.81 -13.11 15.62
C ILE A 167 -7.77 -12.13 15.09
N SER A 168 -8.20 -11.08 14.39
CA SER A 168 -7.31 -10.07 13.83
C SER A 168 -8.04 -8.73 13.73
N PRO A 169 -7.39 -7.61 14.08
CA PRO A 169 -7.98 -6.30 13.90
C PRO A 169 -8.11 -5.95 12.42
N ASN A 170 -9.05 -5.06 12.15
CA ASN A 170 -9.32 -4.53 10.81
C ASN A 170 -8.31 -3.42 10.46
N TYR A 171 -8.11 -3.11 9.18
CA TYR A 171 -7.39 -1.92 8.71
C TYR A 171 -7.95 -0.63 9.33
N TYR A 172 -9.24 -0.60 9.63
CA TYR A 172 -9.93 0.56 10.20
C TYR A 172 -9.91 0.61 11.72
N THR A 173 -9.33 -0.39 12.40
CA THR A 173 -9.23 -0.35 13.86
C THR A 173 -8.34 0.82 14.27
N LYS A 174 -8.78 1.59 15.28
CA LYS A 174 -8.06 2.80 15.69
C LYS A 174 -6.63 2.46 16.13
N GLY A 175 -5.69 3.35 15.89
CA GLY A 175 -4.27 3.12 16.17
C GLY A 175 -3.99 2.90 17.66
N TYR A 176 -4.78 3.52 18.55
CA TYR A 176 -4.76 3.19 19.98
C TYR A 176 -5.22 1.75 20.26
N ASP A 177 -6.38 1.36 19.73
CA ASP A 177 -6.94 0.00 19.94
C ASP A 177 -6.02 -1.08 19.33
N MET A 178 -5.33 -0.80 18.22
CA MET A 178 -4.36 -1.71 17.64
C MET A 178 -3.16 -1.96 18.55
N GLN A 179 -2.72 -0.96 19.32
CA GLN A 179 -1.58 -1.12 20.22
C GLN A 179 -1.91 -1.99 21.44
N SER A 180 -3.16 -2.02 21.88
CA SER A 180 -3.59 -2.88 22.98
C SER A 180 -4.39 -4.09 22.48
N PHE A 181 -4.28 -4.46 21.20
CA PHE A 181 -5.05 -5.58 20.67
C PHE A 181 -4.64 -6.89 21.35
N ASP A 182 -5.63 -7.56 21.95
CA ASP A 182 -5.53 -8.90 22.51
C ASP A 182 -6.77 -9.69 22.08
N VAL A 183 -6.55 -10.89 21.53
CA VAL A 183 -7.62 -11.80 21.09
C VAL A 183 -8.46 -12.32 22.27
N GLY A 184 -7.89 -12.37 23.48
CA GLY A 184 -8.57 -12.73 24.71
C GLY A 184 -9.52 -11.64 25.21
N ASP A 185 -9.28 -10.37 24.85
CA ASP A 185 -10.12 -9.26 25.30
C ASP A 185 -11.47 -9.24 24.57
N PHE A 186 -12.55 -9.39 25.34
CA PHE A 186 -13.91 -9.34 24.81
C PHE A 186 -14.25 -7.97 24.22
N TRP A 187 -13.82 -6.88 24.87
CA TRP A 187 -14.16 -5.53 24.41
C TRP A 187 -13.39 -5.16 23.15
N GLY A 188 -12.12 -5.55 23.05
CA GLY A 188 -11.33 -5.50 21.83
C GLY A 188 -12.02 -6.23 20.68
N ARG A 189 -12.48 -7.47 20.89
CA ARG A 189 -13.22 -8.24 19.89
C ARG A 189 -14.54 -7.59 19.46
N LEU A 190 -15.26 -6.93 20.37
CA LEU A 190 -16.47 -6.18 20.01
C LEU A 190 -16.14 -4.96 19.13
N LYS A 191 -15.05 -4.25 19.40
CA LYS A 191 -14.60 -3.13 18.56
C LYS A 191 -14.24 -3.58 17.15
N THR A 192 -13.49 -4.67 17.01
CA THR A 192 -13.13 -5.20 15.68
C THR A 192 -14.35 -5.71 14.92
N MET A 193 -15.33 -6.31 15.61
CA MET A 193 -16.60 -6.70 15.00
C MET A 193 -17.40 -5.48 14.49
N ARG A 194 -17.49 -4.40 15.28
CA ARG A 194 -18.08 -3.12 14.84
C ARG A 194 -17.40 -2.61 13.58
N ASP A 195 -16.06 -2.60 13.55
CA ASP A 195 -15.29 -2.10 12.41
C ASP A 195 -15.56 -2.91 11.15
N VAL A 196 -15.68 -4.25 11.26
CA VAL A 196 -16.06 -5.10 10.13
C VAL A 196 -17.49 -4.85 9.68
N ILE A 197 -18.46 -4.68 10.59
CA ILE A 197 -19.85 -4.34 10.21
C ILE A 197 -19.88 -3.03 9.41
N ALA A 198 -19.18 -2.02 9.90
CA ALA A 198 -19.07 -0.73 9.23
C ALA A 198 -18.38 -0.86 7.87
N GLU A 199 -17.30 -1.64 7.75
CA GLU A 199 -16.66 -1.97 6.47
C GLU A 199 -17.64 -2.65 5.50
N GLN A 200 -18.46 -3.60 5.96
CA GLN A 200 -19.44 -4.26 5.09
C GLN A 200 -20.44 -3.26 4.51
N TYR A 201 -20.91 -2.30 5.30
CA TYR A 201 -21.78 -1.23 4.81
C TYR A 201 -21.05 -0.32 3.82
N ILE A 202 -19.89 0.20 4.19
CA ILE A 202 -19.15 1.17 3.38
C ILE A 202 -18.72 0.56 2.04
N ILE A 203 -18.17 -0.64 2.04
CA ILE A 203 -17.70 -1.28 0.80
C ILE A 203 -18.88 -1.72 -0.07
N ASN A 204 -19.80 -2.54 0.45
CA ASN A 204 -20.84 -3.16 -0.38
C ASN A 204 -21.92 -2.17 -0.83
N ILE A 205 -22.11 -1.05 -0.12
CA ILE A 205 -23.14 -0.06 -0.43
C ILE A 205 -22.50 1.22 -0.92
N ALA A 206 -21.70 1.91 -0.11
CA ALA A 206 -21.25 3.26 -0.43
C ALA A 206 -20.22 3.27 -1.58
N ALA A 207 -19.14 2.51 -1.45
CA ALA A 207 -18.11 2.37 -2.48
C ALA A 207 -18.64 1.68 -3.75
N ASN A 208 -19.47 0.65 -3.60
CA ASN A 208 -20.06 -0.08 -4.72
C ASN A 208 -20.93 0.80 -5.62
N ARG A 209 -21.58 1.85 -5.08
CA ARG A 209 -22.34 2.83 -5.88
C ARG A 209 -21.46 3.55 -6.90
N TRP A 210 -20.22 3.88 -6.55
CA TRP A 210 -19.31 4.54 -7.48
C TRP A 210 -18.87 3.60 -8.61
N LEU A 211 -18.64 2.32 -8.29
CA LEU A 211 -18.34 1.31 -9.30
C LEU A 211 -19.53 1.12 -10.25
N MET A 212 -20.75 1.00 -9.72
CA MET A 212 -22.00 0.92 -10.51
C MET A 212 -22.15 2.12 -11.46
N LYS A 213 -21.99 3.35 -10.96
CA LYS A 213 -22.01 4.57 -11.79
C LYS A 213 -20.95 4.54 -12.89
N ALA A 214 -19.73 4.07 -12.60
CA ALA A 214 -18.69 3.93 -13.61
C ALA A 214 -19.09 2.92 -14.70
N GLY A 215 -19.82 1.86 -14.35
CA GLY A 215 -20.37 0.91 -15.31
C GLY A 215 -21.46 1.51 -16.20
N GLU A 216 -22.35 2.32 -15.63
CA GLU A 216 -23.40 3.03 -16.38
C GLU A 216 -22.78 3.90 -17.49
N LEU A 217 -21.72 4.66 -17.18
CA LEU A 217 -20.99 5.48 -18.15
C LEU A 217 -20.32 4.65 -19.27
N LEU A 218 -20.04 3.37 -19.02
CA LEU A 218 -19.48 2.43 -20.00
C LEU A 218 -20.52 1.53 -20.67
N ASN A 219 -21.80 1.72 -20.38
CA ASN A 219 -22.90 0.85 -20.82
C ASN A 219 -22.64 -0.64 -20.46
N THR A 220 -22.23 -0.90 -19.20
CA THR A 220 -22.05 -2.25 -18.65
C THR A 220 -22.69 -2.34 -17.26
N THR A 221 -23.16 -3.53 -16.90
CA THR A 221 -23.41 -3.86 -15.49
C THR A 221 -22.06 -3.93 -14.77
N SER A 222 -22.03 -3.46 -13.53
CA SER A 222 -20.83 -3.56 -12.71
C SER A 222 -21.19 -3.55 -11.24
N SER A 223 -20.61 -4.46 -10.47
CA SER A 223 -20.69 -4.49 -9.01
C SER A 223 -19.45 -5.20 -8.47
N TYR A 224 -19.08 -4.98 -7.20
CA TYR A 224 -18.02 -5.77 -6.58
C TYR A 224 -18.31 -7.27 -6.64
N ARG A 225 -19.57 -7.66 -6.41
CA ARG A 225 -20.00 -9.06 -6.54
C ARG A 225 -19.68 -9.61 -7.93
N GLU A 226 -20.10 -8.91 -8.99
CA GLU A 226 -19.85 -9.33 -10.37
C GLU A 226 -18.35 -9.39 -10.70
N LEU A 227 -17.58 -8.39 -10.27
CA LEU A 227 -16.13 -8.33 -10.45
C LEU A 227 -15.42 -9.54 -9.85
N PHE A 228 -15.68 -9.86 -8.58
CA PHE A 228 -15.03 -10.99 -7.92
C PHE A 228 -15.61 -12.34 -8.33
N GLU A 229 -16.90 -12.42 -8.70
CA GLU A 229 -17.48 -13.65 -9.23
C GLU A 229 -16.91 -14.03 -10.61
N THR A 230 -16.55 -13.03 -11.43
CA THR A 230 -15.98 -13.21 -12.76
C THR A 230 -14.45 -13.31 -12.76
N SER A 231 -13.79 -12.78 -11.73
CA SER A 231 -12.34 -12.90 -11.54
C SER A 231 -11.88 -14.37 -11.43
N TYR A 232 -10.73 -14.64 -12.01
CA TYR A 232 -10.07 -15.95 -11.98
C TYR A 232 -9.22 -16.16 -10.72
N GLY A 233 -8.76 -15.08 -10.10
CA GLY A 233 -7.94 -15.12 -8.89
C GLY A 233 -7.41 -13.75 -8.50
N THR A 234 -6.74 -13.71 -7.36
CA THR A 234 -6.14 -12.51 -6.76
C THR A 234 -4.65 -12.70 -6.58
N PHE A 235 -3.85 -11.85 -7.19
CA PHE A 235 -2.43 -11.70 -6.84
C PHE A 235 -2.31 -10.89 -5.56
N MET A 236 -1.53 -11.37 -4.60
CA MET A 236 -1.41 -10.78 -3.27
C MET A 236 0.03 -10.34 -3.01
N ASP A 237 0.22 -9.02 -2.88
CA ASP A 237 1.51 -8.42 -2.53
C ASP A 237 1.81 -8.48 -1.03
N PHE A 238 0.80 -8.77 -0.21
CA PHE A 238 0.99 -8.91 1.22
C PHE A 238 1.74 -10.22 1.55
N PRO A 239 2.87 -10.16 2.29
CA PRO A 239 3.68 -11.33 2.58
C PRO A 239 2.92 -12.37 3.42
N SER A 240 3.00 -13.63 3.01
CA SER A 240 2.25 -14.73 3.63
C SER A 240 2.66 -14.99 5.08
N ARG A 241 3.91 -14.67 5.44
CA ARG A 241 4.50 -14.92 6.75
C ARG A 241 4.56 -13.69 7.66
N TYR A 242 3.96 -12.56 7.26
CA TYR A 242 4.03 -11.30 8.01
C TYR A 242 2.81 -11.04 8.92
N ALA A 243 1.63 -11.56 8.59
CA ALA A 243 0.43 -11.43 9.43
C ALA A 243 0.14 -12.71 10.23
N TYR A 244 -0.88 -12.64 11.09
CA TYR A 244 -1.45 -13.83 11.71
C TYR A 244 -1.87 -14.85 10.66
N PRO A 245 -1.72 -16.16 10.93
CA PRO A 245 -2.19 -17.20 10.03
C PRO A 245 -3.68 -17.02 9.73
N ALA A 246 -4.03 -16.99 8.44
CA ALA A 246 -5.40 -16.86 7.97
C ALA A 246 -5.71 -17.94 6.92
N SER A 247 -6.97 -18.31 6.81
CA SER A 247 -7.44 -19.23 5.78
C SER A 247 -7.46 -18.52 4.42
N TYR A 248 -6.76 -19.10 3.44
CA TYR A 248 -6.79 -18.68 2.05
C TYR A 248 -7.35 -19.80 1.18
N CYS A 249 -7.90 -19.45 0.03
CA CYS A 249 -8.26 -20.44 -1.00
C CYS A 249 -7.23 -20.43 -2.14
N SER A 250 -7.29 -21.45 -3.00
CA SER A 250 -6.36 -21.64 -4.12
C SER A 250 -6.41 -20.52 -5.18
N SER A 251 -7.39 -19.61 -5.11
CA SER A 251 -7.46 -18.44 -5.99
C SER A 251 -6.68 -17.23 -5.45
N ILE A 252 -5.98 -17.35 -4.31
CA ILE A 252 -5.06 -16.33 -3.80
C ILE A 252 -3.63 -16.74 -4.16
N ILE A 253 -2.92 -15.87 -4.89
CA ILE A 253 -1.60 -16.12 -5.44
C ILE A 253 -0.63 -15.14 -4.80
N HIS A 254 0.17 -15.59 -3.84
CA HIS A 254 1.17 -14.76 -3.18
C HIS A 254 2.32 -14.44 -4.14
N VAL A 255 2.57 -13.15 -4.35
CA VAL A 255 3.63 -12.63 -5.23
C VAL A 255 4.52 -11.60 -4.53
N GLY A 256 4.17 -11.20 -3.31
CA GLY A 256 4.77 -10.05 -2.64
C GLY A 256 6.07 -10.30 -1.90
N GLU A 257 6.57 -11.54 -1.88
CA GLU A 257 7.77 -11.94 -1.12
C GLU A 257 9.06 -11.84 -1.96
N HIS A 258 9.26 -10.70 -2.60
CA HIS A 258 10.41 -10.43 -3.49
C HIS A 258 11.22 -9.23 -3.01
N CYS A 259 12.53 -9.27 -3.19
CA CYS A 259 13.44 -8.20 -2.83
C CYS A 259 14.02 -7.51 -4.07
N GLN A 260 14.15 -6.20 -4.00
CA GLN A 260 14.76 -5.41 -5.07
C GLN A 260 16.28 -5.35 -4.86
N GLU A 261 17.04 -5.63 -5.91
CA GLU A 261 18.50 -5.46 -5.88
C GLU A 261 18.88 -3.98 -5.70
N PRO A 262 19.79 -3.65 -4.78
CA PRO A 262 20.25 -2.29 -4.56
C PRO A 262 21.23 -1.85 -5.64
N ASN A 263 21.23 -0.55 -5.93
CA ASN A 263 22.29 0.09 -6.70
C ASN A 263 23.40 0.59 -5.77
N GLU A 264 24.52 1.00 -6.36
CA GLU A 264 25.56 1.71 -5.61
C GLU A 264 25.07 3.09 -5.15
N LEU A 265 25.45 3.47 -3.92
CA LEU A 265 25.16 4.79 -3.39
C LEU A 265 25.91 5.89 -4.17
N PRO A 266 25.25 7.04 -4.42
CA PRO A 266 25.93 8.24 -4.90
C PRO A 266 27.16 8.58 -4.03
N PRO A 267 28.27 9.06 -4.63
CA PRO A 267 29.53 9.28 -3.90
C PRO A 267 29.41 10.15 -2.64
N ASP A 268 28.54 11.16 -2.67
CA ASP A 268 28.32 12.07 -1.54
C ASP A 268 27.56 11.40 -0.36
N LEU A 269 26.62 10.51 -0.67
CA LEU A 269 25.90 9.72 0.33
C LEU A 269 26.79 8.61 0.87
N ARG A 270 27.55 7.94 -0.02
CA ARG A 270 28.52 6.91 0.36
C ARG A 270 29.53 7.43 1.38
N LYS A 271 30.18 8.56 1.07
CA LYS A 271 31.13 9.22 1.98
C LYS A 271 30.50 9.58 3.34
N PHE A 272 29.21 9.95 3.34
CA PHE A 272 28.51 10.30 4.57
C PHE A 272 28.19 9.07 5.45
N VAL A 273 27.72 7.97 4.85
CA VAL A 273 27.37 6.75 5.59
C VAL A 273 28.58 5.92 6.02
N GLU A 274 29.71 6.04 5.31
CA GLU A 274 30.97 5.34 5.59
C GLU A 274 31.88 6.08 6.60
N ASP A 275 31.39 7.12 7.29
CA ASP A 275 32.19 7.83 8.31
C ASP A 275 32.71 6.87 9.40
N PRO A 276 34.04 6.73 9.56
CA PRO A 276 34.63 5.77 10.50
C PRO A 276 34.33 6.09 11.97
N ASN A 277 34.00 7.34 12.30
CA ASN A 277 33.64 7.75 13.65
C ASN A 277 32.18 7.45 14.01
N SER A 278 31.38 6.97 13.04
CA SER A 278 29.98 6.64 13.25
C SER A 278 29.79 5.21 13.71
N LYS A 279 28.92 5.03 14.71
CA LYS A 279 28.45 3.70 15.14
C LYS A 279 27.51 3.05 14.11
N GLY A 280 26.98 3.81 13.17
CA GLY A 280 26.08 3.35 12.12
C GLY A 280 25.18 4.46 11.59
N THR A 281 24.43 4.14 10.54
CA THR A 281 23.51 5.03 9.86
C THR A 281 22.07 4.74 10.28
N ILE A 282 21.34 5.79 10.65
CA ILE A 282 19.90 5.79 10.87
C ILE A 282 19.26 6.44 9.64
N TYR A 283 18.43 5.68 8.94
CA TYR A 283 17.66 6.20 7.82
C TYR A 283 16.21 6.45 8.26
N ILE A 284 15.69 7.64 7.94
CA ILE A 284 14.36 8.08 8.35
C ILE A 284 13.57 8.46 7.10
N ALA A 285 12.44 7.81 6.87
CA ALA A 285 11.53 8.15 5.76
C ALA A 285 10.09 7.73 6.03
N PHE A 286 9.15 8.66 5.87
CA PHE A 286 7.73 8.43 6.14
C PHE A 286 6.87 8.32 4.87
N GLY A 287 7.51 7.98 3.75
CA GLY A 287 6.85 7.84 2.44
C GLY A 287 6.55 9.18 1.78
N SER A 288 5.89 9.13 0.61
CA SER A 288 5.60 10.30 -0.23
C SER A 288 4.24 10.94 0.04
N ILE A 289 3.41 10.33 0.88
CA ILE A 289 2.04 10.79 1.16
C ILE A 289 1.97 11.57 2.49
N VAL A 290 2.86 11.27 3.45
CA VAL A 290 2.95 12.05 4.70
C VAL A 290 3.46 13.45 4.38
N ASN A 291 2.56 14.43 4.41
CA ASN A 291 2.92 15.82 4.16
C ASN A 291 3.45 16.49 5.44
N TRP A 292 4.75 16.74 5.49
CA TRP A 292 5.42 17.41 6.60
C TRP A 292 5.14 18.91 6.68
N ARG A 293 4.56 19.54 5.65
CA ARG A 293 4.19 20.96 5.70
C ARG A 293 2.97 21.24 6.57
N VAL A 294 2.13 20.24 6.80
CA VAL A 294 0.94 20.35 7.65
C VAL A 294 1.15 19.73 9.03
N SER A 295 2.33 19.16 9.31
CA SER A 295 2.63 18.57 10.61
C SER A 295 2.65 19.65 11.70
N PRO A 296 2.19 19.36 12.93
CA PRO A 296 2.31 20.30 14.04
C PRO A 296 3.77 20.76 14.22
N PRO A 297 4.04 22.07 14.39
CA PRO A 297 5.41 22.58 14.55
C PRO A 297 6.16 21.94 15.73
N GLU A 298 5.44 21.62 16.81
CA GLU A 298 5.97 20.91 17.98
C GLU A 298 6.54 19.54 17.62
N VAL A 299 5.89 18.80 16.72
CA VAL A 299 6.38 17.49 16.27
C VAL A 299 7.71 17.64 15.53
N ILE A 300 7.83 18.63 14.65
CA ILE A 300 9.11 18.91 13.98
C ILE A 300 10.19 19.22 15.03
N ALA A 301 9.89 20.09 15.99
CA ALA A 301 10.83 20.44 17.06
C ALA A 301 11.29 19.23 17.89
N ILE A 302 10.37 18.32 18.22
CA ILE A 302 10.67 17.06 18.92
C ILE A 302 11.65 16.22 18.10
N PHE A 303 11.37 16.01 16.80
CA PHE A 303 12.26 15.27 15.91
C PHE A 303 13.65 15.91 15.87
N LEU A 304 13.74 17.22 15.61
CA LEU A 304 15.04 17.90 15.50
C LEU A 304 15.86 17.80 16.78
N ASN A 305 15.22 17.96 17.95
CA ASN A 305 15.88 17.84 19.24
C ASN A 305 16.50 16.44 19.40
N VAL A 306 15.72 15.39 19.17
CA VAL A 306 16.20 14.00 19.29
C VAL A 306 17.30 13.70 18.26
N LEU A 307 17.13 14.05 16.99
CA LEU A 307 18.12 13.77 15.95
C LEU A 307 19.45 14.49 16.22
N ASN A 308 19.41 15.74 16.70
CA ASN A 308 20.60 16.49 17.08
C ASN A 308 21.31 15.92 18.32
N SER A 309 20.63 15.16 19.18
CA SER A 309 21.23 14.49 20.32
C SER A 309 22.04 13.24 19.94
N LEU A 310 21.71 12.60 18.81
CA LEU A 310 22.27 11.31 18.37
C LEU A 310 23.62 11.44 17.64
N THR A 311 24.58 12.17 18.23
CA THR A 311 25.86 12.54 17.60
C THR A 311 26.78 11.37 17.26
N SER A 312 26.55 10.19 17.84
CA SER A 312 27.30 8.96 17.54
C SER A 312 26.91 8.29 16.21
N TYR A 313 25.83 8.73 15.58
CA TYR A 313 25.26 8.12 14.38
C TYR A 313 25.24 9.10 13.21
N ARG A 314 25.25 8.57 11.99
CA ARG A 314 24.92 9.35 10.80
C ARG A 314 23.42 9.24 10.56
N ILE A 315 22.75 10.35 10.31
CA ILE A 315 21.29 10.36 10.13
C ILE A 315 20.99 10.87 8.74
N ILE A 316 20.24 10.10 7.95
CA ILE A 316 19.66 10.57 6.70
C ILE A 316 18.16 10.66 6.90
N PHE A 317 17.61 11.88 6.84
CA PHE A 317 16.18 12.12 6.97
C PHE A 317 15.59 12.58 5.64
N SER A 318 14.82 11.70 5.00
CA SER A 318 13.99 12.03 3.84
C SER A 318 12.78 12.83 4.31
N TYR A 319 12.80 14.14 4.09
CA TYR A 319 11.87 15.10 4.67
C TYR A 319 11.49 16.17 3.65
N GLY A 320 10.18 16.33 3.43
CA GLY A 320 9.58 17.30 2.51
C GLY A 320 8.74 18.36 3.20
N GLY A 321 9.22 18.90 4.34
CA GLY A 321 8.51 19.90 5.13
C GLY A 321 9.08 21.33 5.01
N PRO A 322 8.72 22.23 5.94
CA PRO A 322 9.28 23.57 6.04
C PRO A 322 10.79 23.53 6.28
N GLU A 323 11.50 24.61 5.95
CA GLU A 323 12.93 24.71 6.23
C GLU A 323 13.18 24.59 7.74
N VAL A 324 14.15 23.74 8.10
CA VAL A 324 14.56 23.50 9.49
C VAL A 324 15.94 24.09 9.73
N LYS A 325 16.09 24.83 10.83
CA LYS A 325 17.36 25.45 11.27
C LYS A 325 18.04 24.57 12.31
N ASP A 326 19.30 24.89 12.62
CA ASP A 326 20.08 24.27 13.71
C ASP A 326 20.29 22.76 13.60
N ILE A 327 20.34 22.24 12.37
CA ILE A 327 20.67 20.83 12.09
C ILE A 327 22.18 20.62 12.24
N LYS A 328 22.58 19.66 13.08
CA LYS A 328 24.00 19.33 13.27
C LYS A 328 24.59 18.58 12.05
N PRO A 329 25.91 18.67 11.80
CA PRO A 329 26.55 18.10 10.60
C PRO A 329 26.43 16.58 10.43
N HIS A 330 26.07 15.83 11.49
CA HIS A 330 25.84 14.39 11.42
C HIS A 330 24.42 14.02 10.94
N VAL A 331 23.56 15.00 10.67
CA VAL A 331 22.22 14.84 10.13
C VAL A 331 22.16 15.45 8.73
N LYS A 332 21.82 14.64 7.73
CA LYS A 332 21.60 15.05 6.34
C LYS A 332 20.10 14.99 6.06
N ILE A 333 19.53 16.13 5.66
CA ILE A 333 18.13 16.25 5.26
C ILE A 333 18.05 16.27 3.74
N LEU A 334 17.19 15.41 3.19
CA LEU A 334 17.00 15.27 1.75
C LEU A 334 15.51 15.31 1.43
N ALA A 335 15.13 16.01 0.35
CA ALA A 335 13.76 15.94 -0.15
C ALA A 335 13.43 14.54 -0.73
N TRP A 336 14.44 13.85 -1.24
CA TRP A 336 14.36 12.49 -1.76
C TRP A 336 15.69 11.76 -1.52
N ALA A 337 15.62 10.47 -1.21
CA ALA A 337 16.78 9.62 -0.97
C ALA A 337 16.63 8.25 -1.67
N PRO A 338 17.72 7.63 -2.15
CA PRO A 338 17.70 6.28 -2.71
C PRO A 338 17.50 5.24 -1.59
N GLN A 339 16.26 5.07 -1.15
CA GLN A 339 15.87 4.28 0.03
C GLN A 339 16.42 2.86 0.02
N ASN A 340 16.22 2.11 -1.06
CA ASN A 340 16.68 0.71 -1.16
C ASN A 340 18.20 0.62 -1.01
N ASP A 341 18.94 1.54 -1.65
CA ASP A 341 20.40 1.56 -1.67
C ASP A 341 20.97 1.95 -0.30
N ILE A 342 20.33 2.90 0.40
CA ILE A 342 20.71 3.28 1.77
C ILE A 342 20.44 2.13 2.73
N LEU A 343 19.26 1.51 2.66
CA LEU A 343 18.88 0.40 3.52
C LEU A 343 19.78 -0.82 3.30
N ALA A 344 20.16 -1.12 2.06
CA ALA A 344 21.05 -2.23 1.74
C ALA A 344 22.51 -2.00 2.15
N HIS A 345 22.90 -0.77 2.49
CA HIS A 345 24.26 -0.47 2.91
C HIS A 345 24.57 -1.08 4.29
N ASN A 346 25.73 -1.74 4.43
CA ASN A 346 26.11 -2.48 5.64
C ASN A 346 26.21 -1.64 6.92
N LYS A 347 26.36 -0.32 6.80
CA LYS A 347 26.38 0.63 7.93
C LYS A 347 24.99 1.06 8.37
N THR A 348 23.93 0.76 7.63
CA THR A 348 22.56 1.14 8.01
C THR A 348 22.04 0.15 9.04
N ILE A 349 21.74 0.66 10.24
CA ILE A 349 21.39 -0.15 11.41
C ILE A 349 19.95 0.06 11.87
N LEU A 350 19.32 1.16 11.46
CA LEU A 350 17.95 1.48 11.84
C LEU A 350 17.23 2.15 10.67
N PHE A 351 16.04 1.63 10.36
CA PHE A 351 15.06 2.27 9.51
C PHE A 351 13.89 2.80 10.34
N PHE A 352 13.79 4.12 10.47
CA PHE A 352 12.64 4.77 11.09
C PHE A 352 11.63 5.18 10.01
N THR A 353 10.47 4.54 10.01
CA THR A 353 9.47 4.68 8.94
C THR A 353 8.04 4.72 9.46
N HIS A 354 7.09 4.88 8.55
CA HIS A 354 5.66 4.93 8.81
C HIS A 354 5.00 3.55 8.88
N GLY A 355 5.72 2.47 8.58
CA GLY A 355 5.15 1.11 8.60
C GLY A 355 4.25 0.78 7.41
N GLY A 356 4.34 1.52 6.30
CA GLY A 356 3.70 1.12 5.05
C GLY A 356 4.31 -0.16 4.51
N LEU A 357 3.50 -1.02 3.88
CA LEU A 357 3.89 -2.39 3.52
C LEU A 357 5.18 -2.46 2.70
N LYS A 358 5.37 -1.55 1.73
CA LYS A 358 6.60 -1.50 0.93
C LYS A 358 7.84 -1.22 1.79
N SER A 359 7.76 -0.29 2.74
CA SER A 359 8.85 0.00 3.66
C SER A 359 9.13 -1.16 4.61
N VAL A 360 8.09 -1.89 5.04
CA VAL A 360 8.28 -3.14 5.81
C VAL A 360 9.06 -4.15 4.96
N LYS A 361 8.64 -4.40 3.72
CA LYS A 361 9.31 -5.34 2.79
C LYS A 361 10.78 -4.97 2.59
N GLU A 362 11.08 -3.71 2.31
CA GLU A 362 12.47 -3.23 2.12
C GLU A 362 13.31 -3.40 3.41
N GLY A 363 12.75 -3.13 4.59
CA GLY A 363 13.42 -3.37 5.87
C GLY A 363 13.73 -4.84 6.11
N VAL A 364 12.78 -5.74 5.81
CA VAL A 364 13.01 -7.20 5.88
C VAL A 364 14.05 -7.65 4.85
N CYS A 365 13.95 -7.19 3.60
CA CYS A 365 14.86 -7.54 2.50
C CYS A 365 16.31 -7.14 2.79
N THR A 366 16.52 -5.99 3.43
CA THR A 366 17.85 -5.44 3.76
C THR A 366 18.36 -5.86 5.13
N ASN A 367 17.57 -6.65 5.89
CA ASN A 367 17.90 -7.05 7.26
C ASN A 367 18.09 -5.86 8.23
N THR A 368 17.36 -4.77 8.02
CA THR A 368 17.48 -3.55 8.82
C THR A 368 16.48 -3.58 9.98
N ALA A 369 16.92 -3.28 11.20
CA ALA A 369 16.01 -3.11 12.34
C ALA A 369 15.09 -1.92 12.12
N MET A 370 13.85 -1.99 12.58
CA MET A 370 12.83 -0.99 12.24
C MET A 370 12.27 -0.29 13.47
N LEU A 371 11.90 0.97 13.30
CA LEU A 371 11.04 1.72 14.21
C LEU A 371 9.89 2.29 13.40
N PHE A 372 8.67 2.16 13.90
CA PHE A 372 7.48 2.62 13.20
C PHE A 372 6.76 3.75 13.93
N LEU A 373 6.40 4.79 13.17
CA LEU A 373 5.45 5.84 13.54
C LEU A 373 4.27 5.75 12.55
N PRO A 374 3.30 4.85 12.75
CA PRO A 374 2.18 4.69 11.84
C PRO A 374 1.22 5.88 11.88
N PHE A 375 0.74 6.28 10.72
CA PHE A 375 -0.15 7.43 10.56
C PHE A 375 -1.60 7.05 10.24
N PHE A 376 -1.83 6.23 9.22
CA PHE A 376 -3.16 5.99 8.67
C PHE A 376 -3.27 4.64 7.94
N ALA A 377 -4.49 4.29 7.53
CA ALA A 377 -4.78 3.07 6.76
C ALA A 377 -4.27 1.80 7.42
N ASP A 378 -3.61 0.95 6.66
CA ASP A 378 -3.09 -0.33 7.11
C ASP A 378 -1.80 -0.22 7.94
N GLN A 379 -1.19 0.97 8.02
CA GLN A 379 0.08 1.20 8.72
C GLN A 379 0.05 0.81 10.20
N PRO A 380 -0.96 1.19 11.01
CA PRO A 380 -1.00 0.77 12.41
C PRO A 380 -1.09 -0.74 12.56
N ARG A 381 -1.71 -1.44 11.61
CA ARG A 381 -1.85 -2.90 11.65
C ARG A 381 -0.58 -3.60 11.23
N ASN A 382 0.08 -3.10 10.19
CA ASN A 382 1.43 -3.55 9.83
C ASN A 382 2.37 -3.35 11.04
N ALA A 383 2.26 -2.21 11.72
CA ALA A 383 3.06 -1.95 12.92
C ALA A 383 2.76 -2.92 14.07
N LEU A 384 1.49 -3.28 14.31
CA LEU A 384 1.12 -4.34 15.23
C LEU A 384 1.82 -5.66 14.86
N PHE A 385 1.72 -6.11 13.62
CA PHE A 385 2.34 -7.37 13.20
C PHE A 385 3.87 -7.38 13.38
N ALA A 386 4.54 -6.28 13.01
CA ALA A 386 5.97 -6.16 13.21
C ALA A 386 6.37 -6.16 14.70
N ARG A 387 5.54 -5.57 15.56
CA ARG A 387 5.75 -5.61 17.02
C ARG A 387 5.60 -7.03 17.55
N GLU A 388 4.57 -7.76 17.15
CA GLU A 388 4.34 -9.15 17.58
C GLU A 388 5.47 -10.08 17.11
N LEU A 389 6.00 -9.86 15.91
CA LEU A 389 7.18 -10.57 15.42
C LEU A 389 8.47 -10.13 16.14
N GLY A 390 8.45 -8.98 16.82
CA GLY A 390 9.57 -8.36 17.51
C GLY A 390 10.64 -7.82 16.56
N ILE A 391 10.26 -7.44 15.33
CA ILE A 391 11.17 -6.89 14.31
C ILE A 391 11.19 -5.35 14.29
N ALA A 392 10.21 -4.72 14.94
CA ALA A 392 10.12 -3.27 15.03
C ALA A 392 9.66 -2.76 16.39
N GLY A 393 10.18 -1.60 16.79
CA GLY A 393 9.53 -0.74 17.77
C GLY A 393 8.36 0.01 17.16
N VAL A 394 7.37 0.41 17.97
CA VAL A 394 6.20 1.19 17.50
C VAL A 394 5.98 2.37 18.44
N ILE A 395 5.74 3.54 17.85
CA ILE A 395 5.37 4.79 18.52
C ILE A 395 3.93 5.13 18.16
N TYR A 396 3.10 5.43 19.16
CA TYR A 396 1.80 6.01 18.89
C TYR A 396 1.94 7.48 18.49
N LYS A 397 1.44 7.86 17.31
CA LYS A 397 1.58 9.23 16.80
C LYS A 397 1.05 10.33 17.73
N LYS A 398 0.03 10.04 18.56
CA LYS A 398 -0.53 11.00 19.51
C LYS A 398 0.24 11.10 20.84
N ASN A 399 1.20 10.18 21.09
CA ASN A 399 2.03 10.17 22.30
C ASN A 399 3.48 10.56 22.00
N ILE A 400 3.74 11.26 20.89
CA ILE A 400 5.11 11.63 20.53
C ILE A 400 5.62 12.74 21.45
N THR A 401 6.67 12.43 22.21
CA THR A 401 7.44 13.40 23.01
C THR A 401 8.93 13.20 22.76
N VAL A 402 9.77 14.11 23.25
CA VAL A 402 11.25 13.98 23.17
C VAL A 402 11.70 12.71 23.87
N GLU A 403 11.13 12.42 25.04
CA GLU A 403 11.45 11.27 25.88
C GLU A 403 11.04 9.96 25.19
N GLU A 404 9.79 9.87 24.71
CA GLU A 404 9.28 8.67 24.04
C GLU A 404 10.05 8.36 22.76
N LEU A 405 10.30 9.38 21.93
CA LEU A 405 11.04 9.20 20.68
C LEU A 405 12.50 8.79 20.95
N SER A 406 13.17 9.45 21.90
CA SER A 406 14.54 9.10 22.30
C SER A 406 14.62 7.69 22.88
N TYR A 407 13.68 7.34 23.75
CA TYR A 407 13.61 6.01 24.37
C TYR A 407 13.44 4.93 23.31
N LYS A 408 12.48 5.07 22.39
CA LYS A 408 12.19 4.06 21.36
C LYS A 408 13.33 3.91 20.35
N ILE A 409 13.96 5.00 19.92
CA ILE A 409 15.14 4.93 19.05
C ILE A 409 16.27 4.17 19.75
N ASN A 410 16.59 4.53 21.00
CA ASN A 410 17.66 3.86 21.75
C ASN A 410 17.33 2.40 22.04
N ALA A 411 16.07 2.06 22.34
CA ALA A 411 15.64 0.68 22.56
C ALA A 411 15.89 -0.20 21.32
N VAL A 412 15.60 0.30 20.12
CA VAL A 412 15.85 -0.46 18.88
C VAL A 412 17.35 -0.54 18.58
N LEU A 413 18.10 0.54 18.78
CA LEU A 413 19.55 0.57 18.53
C LEU A 413 20.37 -0.32 19.48
N THR A 414 19.92 -0.47 20.72
CA THR A 414 20.67 -1.19 21.78
C THR A 414 20.25 -2.64 21.92
N ASN A 415 19.04 -3.00 21.51
CA ASN A 415 18.53 -4.37 21.62
C ASN A 415 18.80 -5.18 20.34
N PRO A 416 19.76 -6.13 20.34
CA PRO A 416 20.09 -6.91 19.15
C PRO A 416 18.97 -7.85 18.70
N SER A 417 17.96 -8.11 19.55
CA SER A 417 16.86 -9.03 19.22
C SER A 417 16.04 -8.55 18.02
N TYR A 418 15.93 -7.24 17.78
CA TYR A 418 15.25 -6.70 16.60
C TYR A 418 15.94 -7.17 15.31
N GLY A 419 17.25 -6.97 15.21
CA GLY A 419 18.03 -7.42 14.05
C GLY A 419 18.04 -8.95 13.89
N LEU A 420 18.16 -9.70 14.99
CA LEU A 420 18.13 -11.17 14.95
C LEU A 420 16.77 -11.71 14.47
N ARG A 421 15.66 -11.10 14.92
CA ARG A 421 14.31 -11.48 14.50
C ARG A 421 14.02 -11.06 13.07
N THR A 422 14.47 -9.87 12.65
CA THR A 422 14.40 -9.45 11.24
C THR A 422 15.16 -10.42 10.35
N HIS A 423 16.36 -10.85 10.75
CA HIS A 423 17.13 -11.83 10.00
C HIS A 423 16.43 -13.19 9.89
N LYS A 424 15.83 -13.67 10.99
CA LYS A 424 15.03 -14.90 11.00
C LYS A 424 13.84 -14.78 10.04
N LEU A 425 13.10 -13.67 10.10
CA LEU A 425 11.98 -13.41 9.21
C LEU A 425 12.44 -13.31 7.76
N ARG A 426 13.54 -12.60 7.45
CA ARG A 426 14.12 -12.49 6.11
C ARG A 426 14.45 -13.85 5.51
N ARG A 427 15.06 -14.75 6.29
CA ARG A 427 15.35 -16.11 5.84
C ARG A 427 14.08 -16.84 5.43
N GLN A 428 13.01 -16.70 6.21
CA GLN A 428 11.71 -17.27 5.85
C GLN A 428 11.10 -16.54 4.65
N TYR A 429 11.19 -15.22 4.59
CA TYR A 429 10.67 -14.39 3.49
C TYR A 429 11.30 -14.72 2.13
N LEU A 430 12.54 -15.21 2.11
CA LEU A 430 13.24 -15.59 0.88
C LEU A 430 13.18 -17.10 0.58
N ASP A 431 12.64 -17.90 1.50
CA ASP A 431 12.57 -19.36 1.38
C ASP A 431 11.36 -19.77 0.53
N HIS A 432 11.50 -19.53 -0.78
CA HIS A 432 10.55 -19.91 -1.82
C HIS A 432 11.16 -20.92 -2.79
N VAL A 433 10.36 -21.93 -3.17
CA VAL A 433 10.76 -22.93 -4.17
C VAL A 433 10.86 -22.32 -5.57
N VAL A 434 10.06 -21.30 -5.86
CA VAL A 434 10.02 -20.57 -7.13
C VAL A 434 10.01 -19.08 -6.80
N ASP A 435 10.75 -18.28 -7.57
CA ASP A 435 10.69 -16.83 -7.45
C ASP A 435 9.22 -16.32 -7.47
N PRO A 436 8.78 -15.48 -6.53
CA PRO A 436 7.38 -15.07 -6.44
C PRO A 436 6.83 -14.31 -7.65
N LEU A 437 7.66 -13.52 -8.34
CA LEU A 437 7.24 -12.79 -9.53
C LEU A 437 7.14 -13.72 -10.75
N ASP A 438 8.04 -14.70 -10.87
CA ASP A 438 7.91 -15.79 -11.84
C ASP A 438 6.68 -16.65 -11.58
N TYR A 439 6.43 -17.01 -10.32
CA TYR A 439 5.25 -17.75 -9.90
C TYR A 439 3.97 -17.02 -10.29
N GLY A 440 3.86 -15.73 -9.97
CA GLY A 440 2.76 -14.87 -10.36
C GLY A 440 2.57 -14.79 -11.88
N SER A 441 3.67 -14.64 -12.62
CA SER A 441 3.64 -14.56 -14.07
C SER A 441 3.16 -15.86 -14.73
N ARG A 442 3.57 -17.02 -14.19
CA ARG A 442 3.05 -18.33 -14.64
C ARG A 442 1.57 -18.50 -14.33
N TRP A 443 1.07 -17.96 -13.22
CA TRP A 443 -0.36 -17.94 -12.91
C TRP A 443 -1.16 -17.05 -13.86
N ALA A 444 -0.66 -15.86 -14.21
CA ALA A 444 -1.27 -15.01 -15.22
C ALA A 444 -1.35 -15.73 -16.59
N LEU A 445 -0.27 -16.38 -17.02
CA LEU A 445 -0.27 -17.22 -18.23
C LEU A 445 -1.25 -18.39 -18.14
N ARG A 446 -1.42 -18.97 -16.95
CA ARG A 446 -2.42 -20.02 -16.71
C ARG A 446 -3.82 -19.47 -16.89
N PHE A 447 -4.14 -18.30 -16.33
CA PHE A 447 -5.43 -17.66 -16.52
C PHE A 447 -5.72 -17.43 -18.01
N ILE A 448 -4.75 -16.92 -18.78
CA ILE A 448 -4.86 -16.73 -20.23
C ILE A 448 -5.17 -18.04 -20.99
N LYS A 449 -4.79 -19.21 -20.48
CA LYS A 449 -5.09 -20.52 -21.11
C LYS A 449 -6.42 -21.14 -20.70
N LEU A 450 -7.04 -20.70 -19.60
CA LEU A 450 -8.30 -21.28 -19.12
C LEU A 450 -9.49 -20.85 -19.99
N ASN A 451 -10.21 -21.79 -20.61
CA ASN A 451 -11.46 -21.45 -21.29
C ASN A 451 -12.60 -21.34 -20.26
N ASP A 452 -13.53 -20.39 -20.45
CA ASP A 452 -14.72 -20.23 -19.58
C ASP A 452 -15.58 -21.53 -19.51
N HIS A 453 -15.48 -22.39 -20.52
CA HIS A 453 -16.14 -23.71 -20.56
C HIS A 453 -15.38 -24.82 -19.79
N HIS A 454 -14.07 -24.66 -19.58
CA HIS A 454 -13.26 -25.54 -18.75
C HIS A 454 -13.43 -25.11 -17.29
N LYS A 455 -14.57 -25.46 -16.69
CA LYS A 455 -14.90 -25.29 -15.26
C LYS A 455 -14.02 -26.17 -14.37
N VAL A 456 -12.69 -26.07 -14.49
CA VAL A 456 -11.74 -26.95 -13.77
C VAL A 456 -11.63 -26.56 -12.28
N TYR A 457 -12.20 -25.42 -11.88
CA TYR A 457 -12.20 -24.98 -10.48
C TYR A 457 -13.60 -24.89 -9.92
N TYR A 458 -13.89 -25.69 -8.90
CA TYR A 458 -14.98 -25.42 -7.98
C TYR A 458 -14.72 -24.06 -7.33
N LYS A 459 -15.58 -23.08 -7.60
CA LYS A 459 -15.56 -21.81 -6.88
C LYS A 459 -16.12 -22.02 -5.47
N ASN A 460 -15.60 -21.30 -4.49
CA ASN A 460 -16.06 -21.40 -3.11
C ASN A 460 -17.57 -21.07 -3.04
N ARG A 461 -18.37 -21.98 -2.47
CA ARG A 461 -19.83 -21.81 -2.40
C ARG A 461 -20.25 -20.68 -1.47
N GLY A 462 -19.39 -20.28 -0.53
CA GLY A 462 -19.64 -19.14 0.35
C GLY A 462 -19.91 -17.83 -0.41
N ARG A 463 -19.39 -17.68 -1.63
CA ARG A 463 -19.64 -16.51 -2.49
C ARG A 463 -21.11 -16.33 -2.90
N LEU A 464 -21.91 -17.39 -2.80
CA LEU A 464 -23.33 -17.37 -3.12
C LEU A 464 -24.19 -16.85 -1.96
N LEU A 465 -23.61 -16.75 -0.76
CA LEU A 465 -24.29 -16.36 0.45
C LEU A 465 -24.17 -14.84 0.70
N SER A 466 -25.18 -14.28 1.37
CA SER A 466 -25.06 -12.96 1.97
C SER A 466 -24.08 -13.01 3.17
N TRP A 467 -23.57 -11.87 3.61
CA TRP A 467 -22.73 -11.82 4.83
C TRP A 467 -23.45 -12.38 6.06
N ILE A 468 -24.76 -12.08 6.18
CA ILE A 468 -25.62 -12.54 7.27
C ILE A 468 -25.69 -14.07 7.28
N SER A 469 -25.97 -14.67 6.13
CA SER A 469 -26.05 -16.13 5.98
C SER A 469 -24.69 -16.81 6.09
N PHE A 470 -23.64 -16.18 5.60
CA PHE A 470 -22.27 -16.70 5.68
C PHE A 470 -21.77 -16.79 7.13
N LEU A 471 -22.22 -15.89 8.01
CA LEU A 471 -21.94 -15.89 9.45
C LEU A 471 -23.01 -16.62 10.28
N TYR A 472 -23.96 -17.31 9.65
CA TYR A 472 -25.08 -17.99 10.31
C TYR A 472 -25.98 -17.08 11.16
N LEU A 473 -25.95 -15.77 10.97
CA LEU A 473 -26.72 -14.82 11.78
C LEU A 473 -28.24 -15.00 11.55
N ASP A 474 -28.65 -15.33 10.33
CA ASP A 474 -30.03 -15.69 9.99
C ASP A 474 -30.48 -16.98 10.67
N ALA A 475 -29.63 -18.01 10.67
CA ALA A 475 -29.89 -19.27 11.35
C ALA A 475 -30.02 -19.09 12.87
N PHE A 476 -29.11 -18.34 13.50
CA PHE A 476 -29.19 -18.02 14.92
C PHE A 476 -30.44 -17.21 15.27
N ALA A 477 -30.79 -16.20 14.47
CA ALA A 477 -32.01 -15.42 14.67
C ALA A 477 -33.26 -16.31 14.59
N GLY A 478 -33.32 -17.24 13.62
CA GLY A 478 -34.40 -18.22 13.51
C GLY A 478 -34.51 -19.15 14.71
N LEU A 479 -33.38 -19.69 15.20
CA LEU A 479 -33.34 -20.56 16.38
C LEU A 479 -33.73 -19.81 17.67
N SER A 480 -33.27 -18.57 17.84
CA SER A 480 -33.65 -17.73 18.98
C SER A 480 -35.15 -17.43 18.98
N LEU A 481 -35.73 -17.10 17.82
CA LEU A 481 -37.17 -16.88 17.69
C LEU A 481 -37.96 -18.16 18.02
N LEU A 482 -37.51 -19.32 17.53
CA LEU A 482 -38.12 -20.61 17.86
C LEU A 482 -38.10 -20.88 19.37
N PHE A 483 -36.96 -20.61 20.04
CA PHE A 483 -36.83 -20.79 21.48
C PHE A 483 -37.79 -19.88 22.27
N ILE A 484 -37.98 -18.63 21.82
CA ILE A 484 -38.93 -17.69 22.41
C ILE A 484 -40.39 -18.14 22.20
N ILE A 485 -40.71 -18.79 21.07
CA ILE A 485 -42.07 -19.29 20.79
C ILE A 485 -42.40 -20.54 21.61
N ILE A 486 -41.40 -21.37 21.91
CA ILE A 486 -41.57 -22.63 22.67
C ILE A 486 -41.54 -22.39 24.20
N SER A 487 -40.86 -21.33 24.66
CA SER A 487 -40.81 -20.92 26.08
C SER A 487 -42.06 -20.12 26.45
#